data_AF-A0A2N2CH66-F1
#
_entry.id   AF-A0A2N2CH66-F1
#
_cell.length_a   1.000
_cell.length_b   1.000
_cell.length_c   1.000
_cell.angle_alpha   90.00
_cell.angle_beta   90.00
_cell.angle_gamma   90.00
#
_symmetry.space_group_name_H-M   'P 1'
#
loop_
_entity.id
_entity.type
_entity.pdbx_description
1 polymer ?
#
loop_
_entity_poly.entity_id
_entity_poly.type
_entity_poly.pdbx_seq_one_letter_code
_entity_poly.pdbx_strand_id
1 'polypeptide(L)'
;MYKNEYMSKMIKPEDAVMLIKSNQHVVLGGGPIEPIAFIENMTLLKDKVQNVNVTNVLSLKPHTIMTRPEYKGVFEFEACFYSPVQRATDKLGFGSHVPTHLRNSGPSFIRRHNSPDIYVCTVSPIDKNGFFSTGPGVIYDYEMIHNAKTVIFEVSAQHPRTFGDTVFHISQVDYLYEVDRPVPTIADAPITEVDRMIGQYVSELVDDGSTIQLGIGAIPNAAAKELITKKDLGIHTEMLNDAMVDLYYAGVITGKKKTLFPNKIVTSFSLGSKKVYDFIDDNPLVYHFRSSYT
;
A
#
# COMPACT_ATOMS: atom_id res chain seq x y z
N MET A 1 26.68 -12.54 -3.25
CA MET A 1 27.15 -11.79 -2.06
C MET A 1 26.05 -11.68 -1.01
N TYR A 2 24.83 -11.28 -1.37
CA TYR A 2 23.73 -11.03 -0.43
C TYR A 2 23.08 -12.27 0.21
N LYS A 3 23.32 -13.48 -0.30
CA LYS A 3 22.73 -14.72 0.26
C LYS A 3 23.07 -14.91 1.74
N ASN A 4 24.31 -14.66 2.15
CA ASN A 4 24.72 -14.83 3.55
C ASN A 4 24.04 -13.79 4.46
N GLU A 5 23.95 -12.54 4.00
CA GLU A 5 23.24 -11.48 4.73
C GLU A 5 21.75 -11.78 4.86
N TYR A 6 21.12 -12.26 3.77
CA TYR A 6 19.71 -12.69 3.76
C TYR A 6 19.46 -13.77 4.81
N MET A 7 20.27 -14.83 4.79
CA MET A 7 20.13 -15.94 5.75
C MET A 7 20.38 -15.49 7.20
N SER A 8 21.25 -14.51 7.43
CA SER A 8 21.53 -14.00 8.79
C SER A 8 20.40 -13.15 9.39
N LYS A 9 19.56 -12.55 8.53
CA LYS A 9 18.41 -11.71 8.92
C LYS A 9 17.10 -12.49 8.94
N MET A 10 17.10 -13.73 8.44
CA MET A 10 15.92 -14.56 8.34
C MET A 10 15.49 -15.10 9.71
N ILE A 11 14.24 -14.81 10.07
CA ILE A 11 13.59 -15.28 11.30
C ILE A 11 12.27 -15.97 10.97
N LYS A 12 11.59 -16.54 11.97
CA LYS A 12 10.23 -17.06 11.78
C LYS A 12 9.19 -15.95 11.96
N PRO A 13 8.00 -16.05 11.33
CA PRO A 13 6.91 -15.09 11.54
C PRO A 13 6.55 -14.90 13.02
N GLU A 14 6.59 -15.98 13.82
CA GLU A 14 6.28 -15.91 15.26
C GLU A 14 7.37 -15.17 16.03
N ASP A 15 8.64 -15.32 15.64
CA ASP A 15 9.76 -14.63 16.28
C ASP A 15 9.73 -13.13 15.96
N ALA A 16 9.27 -12.75 14.76
CA ALA A 16 9.15 -11.35 14.33
C ALA A 16 8.21 -10.56 15.25
N VAL A 17 7.03 -11.09 15.57
CA VAL A 17 6.08 -10.40 16.46
C VAL A 17 6.58 -10.35 17.90
N MET A 18 7.42 -11.30 18.34
CA MET A 18 7.98 -11.32 19.70
C MET A 18 9.05 -10.23 19.93
N LEU A 19 9.48 -9.52 18.88
CA LEU A 19 10.32 -8.33 19.02
C LEU A 19 9.56 -7.14 19.62
N ILE A 20 8.22 -7.13 19.53
CA ILE A 20 7.36 -6.07 20.07
C ILE A 20 7.39 -6.10 21.60
N LYS A 21 7.55 -4.92 22.20
CA LYS A 21 7.50 -4.68 23.64
C LYS A 21 6.35 -3.74 24.00
N SER A 22 5.90 -3.80 25.25
CA SER A 22 4.88 -2.88 25.77
C SER A 22 5.28 -1.42 25.57
N ASN A 23 4.29 -0.55 25.32
CA ASN A 23 4.46 0.89 25.09
C ASN A 23 5.26 1.27 23.83
N GLN A 24 5.47 0.34 22.89
CA GLN A 24 6.10 0.64 21.61
C GLN A 24 5.10 1.10 20.55
N HIS A 25 5.62 1.81 19.56
CA HIS A 25 4.91 2.18 18.34
C HIS A 25 5.30 1.26 17.18
N VAL A 26 4.33 0.51 16.68
CA VAL A 26 4.45 -0.38 15.53
C VAL A 26 3.70 0.25 14.35
N VAL A 27 4.39 0.43 13.23
CA VAL A 27 3.77 0.89 11.99
C VAL A 27 3.73 -0.25 10.99
N LEU A 28 2.56 -0.47 10.39
CA LEU A 28 2.36 -1.50 9.37
C LEU A 28 2.34 -0.86 8.00
N GLY A 29 2.78 -1.60 6.97
CA GLY A 29 2.65 -1.20 5.57
C GLY A 29 1.18 -0.96 5.18
N GLY A 30 0.93 0.06 4.37
CA GLY A 30 -0.42 0.50 4.03
C GLY A 30 -1.03 -0.22 2.83
N GLY A 31 -2.36 -0.35 2.82
CA GLY A 31 -3.10 -0.85 1.66
C GLY A 31 -2.64 -2.23 1.17
N PRO A 32 -2.20 -2.37 -0.09
CA PRO A 32 -1.88 -3.68 -0.68
C PRO A 32 -0.57 -4.30 -0.15
N ILE A 33 0.23 -3.57 0.64
CA ILE A 33 1.51 -4.06 1.19
C ILE A 33 1.42 -4.41 2.68
N GLU A 34 0.20 -4.48 3.23
CA GLU A 34 -0.05 -4.85 4.61
C GLU A 34 0.56 -6.24 4.93
N PRO A 35 1.37 -6.38 6.00
CA PRO A 35 2.08 -7.62 6.34
C PRO A 35 1.16 -8.56 7.11
N ILE A 36 0.23 -9.22 6.41
CA ILE A 36 -0.88 -9.85 7.11
C ILE A 36 -0.47 -11.10 7.91
N ALA A 37 0.63 -11.78 7.58
CA ALA A 37 1.07 -12.91 8.41
C ALA A 37 1.66 -12.39 9.73
N PHE A 38 2.33 -11.23 9.70
CA PHE A 38 2.71 -10.50 10.91
C PHE A 38 1.48 -10.21 11.79
N ILE A 39 0.46 -9.59 11.20
CA ILE A 39 -0.75 -9.14 11.92
C ILE A 39 -1.51 -10.32 12.51
N GLU A 40 -1.62 -11.43 11.78
CA GLU A 40 -2.25 -12.67 12.24
C GLU A 40 -1.48 -13.27 13.45
N ASN A 41 -0.15 -13.17 13.46
CA ASN A 41 0.69 -13.62 14.57
C ASN A 41 0.71 -12.66 15.77
N MET A 42 0.34 -11.39 15.62
CA MET A 42 0.25 -10.45 16.75
C MET A 42 -0.74 -10.91 17.84
N THR A 43 -1.66 -11.83 17.51
CA THR A 43 -2.53 -12.49 18.49
C THR A 43 -1.76 -13.21 19.61
N LEU A 44 -0.52 -13.67 19.33
CA LEU A 44 0.37 -14.32 20.30
C LEU A 44 0.86 -13.39 21.41
N LEU A 45 0.64 -12.08 21.28
CA LEU A 45 1.11 -11.06 22.22
C LEU A 45 0.09 -10.71 23.32
N LYS A 46 -1.14 -11.25 23.24
CA LYS A 46 -2.27 -10.89 24.12
C LYS A 46 -1.92 -10.77 25.60
N ASP A 47 -1.15 -11.72 26.13
CA ASP A 47 -0.77 -11.78 27.55
C ASP A 47 0.71 -11.42 27.79
N LYS A 48 1.39 -10.87 26.79
CA LYS A 48 2.84 -10.59 26.81
C LYS A 48 3.17 -9.11 26.78
N VAL A 49 2.31 -8.31 26.16
CA VAL A 49 2.51 -6.87 26.00
C VAL A 49 1.25 -6.10 26.37
N GLN A 50 1.41 -4.81 26.61
CA GLN A 50 0.32 -3.88 26.80
C GLN A 50 0.64 -2.54 26.16
N ASN A 51 -0.41 -1.79 25.80
CA ASN A 51 -0.31 -0.43 25.29
C ASN A 51 0.62 -0.30 24.07
N VAL A 52 0.56 -1.25 23.14
CA VAL A 52 1.28 -1.16 21.86
C VAL A 52 0.45 -0.30 20.91
N ASN A 53 1.00 0.83 20.48
CA ASN A 53 0.35 1.69 19.48
C ASN A 53 0.60 1.11 18.10
N VAL A 54 -0.46 0.81 17.34
CA VAL A 54 -0.37 0.23 16.00
C VAL A 54 -0.93 1.24 15.00
N THR A 55 -0.06 1.76 14.13
CA THR A 55 -0.47 2.64 13.03
C THR A 55 -0.61 1.86 11.73
N ASN A 56 -1.74 2.05 11.05
CA ASN A 56 -2.00 1.52 9.72
C ASN A 56 -2.77 2.55 8.88
N VAL A 57 -2.56 2.54 7.57
CA VAL A 57 -3.39 3.27 6.61
C VAL A 57 -3.96 2.29 5.61
N LEU A 58 -5.29 2.29 5.47
CA LEU A 58 -6.04 1.47 4.51
C LEU A 58 -5.91 -0.06 4.74
N SER A 59 -6.21 -0.56 5.95
CA SER A 59 -6.44 -2.01 6.13
C SER A 59 -7.55 -2.51 5.21
N LEU A 60 -7.21 -3.50 4.38
CA LEU A 60 -8.10 -4.05 3.35
C LEU A 60 -9.06 -5.13 3.89
N LYS A 61 -8.73 -5.72 5.04
CA LYS A 61 -9.59 -6.68 5.73
C LYS A 61 -9.58 -6.45 7.24
N PRO A 62 -10.65 -6.82 7.96
CA PRO A 62 -10.61 -6.85 9.41
C PRO A 62 -9.63 -7.93 9.91
N HIS A 63 -8.85 -7.58 10.92
CA HIS A 63 -7.94 -8.51 11.61
C HIS A 63 -8.45 -8.84 13.01
N THR A 64 -8.08 -10.02 13.52
CA THR A 64 -8.52 -10.48 14.85
C THR A 64 -8.15 -9.48 15.95
N ILE A 65 -6.92 -8.94 15.91
CA ILE A 65 -6.44 -7.95 16.88
C ILE A 65 -7.20 -6.61 16.84
N MET A 66 -7.90 -6.32 15.75
CA MET A 66 -8.66 -5.07 15.53
C MET A 66 -10.16 -5.20 15.83
N THR A 67 -10.68 -6.43 15.92
CA THR A 67 -12.12 -6.70 15.95
C THR A 67 -12.61 -7.37 17.21
N ARG A 68 -11.70 -7.74 18.11
CA ARG A 68 -12.00 -8.51 19.32
C ARG A 68 -11.73 -7.69 20.59
N PRO A 69 -12.72 -7.48 21.47
CA PRO A 69 -12.58 -6.64 22.65
C PRO A 69 -11.45 -7.04 23.61
N GLU A 70 -11.08 -8.31 23.65
CA GLU A 70 -10.01 -8.79 24.54
C GLU A 70 -8.60 -8.28 24.18
N TYR A 71 -8.45 -7.61 23.04
CA TYR A 71 -7.20 -6.94 22.65
C TYR A 71 -7.16 -5.46 23.06
N LYS A 72 -8.25 -4.92 23.61
CA LYS A 72 -8.26 -3.59 24.21
C LYS A 72 -7.25 -3.50 25.33
N GLY A 73 -6.41 -2.45 25.32
CA GLY A 73 -5.31 -2.28 26.27
C GLY A 73 -4.06 -3.12 25.95
N VAL A 74 -4.17 -4.12 25.07
CA VAL A 74 -3.00 -4.78 24.45
C VAL A 74 -2.51 -3.90 23.30
N PHE A 75 -3.44 -3.56 22.40
CA PHE A 75 -3.20 -2.73 21.22
C PHE A 75 -4.09 -1.49 21.23
N GLU A 76 -3.55 -0.38 20.78
CA GLU A 76 -4.28 0.86 20.47
C GLU A 76 -4.04 1.20 19.00
N PHE A 77 -5.11 1.30 18.19
CA PHE A 77 -4.97 1.48 16.75
C PHE A 77 -5.12 2.94 16.34
N GLU A 78 -4.15 3.47 15.60
CA GLU A 78 -4.21 4.79 14.99
C GLU A 78 -4.26 4.67 13.46
N ALA A 79 -5.15 5.41 12.81
CA ALA A 79 -5.21 5.46 11.36
C ALA A 79 -5.54 6.85 10.83
N CYS A 80 -4.85 7.28 9.77
CA CYS A 80 -5.20 8.50 9.04
C CYS A 80 -6.29 8.30 7.99
N PHE A 81 -6.72 7.06 7.75
CA PHE A 81 -7.80 6.73 6.83
C PHE A 81 -8.88 5.90 7.53
N TYR A 82 -10.11 6.40 7.52
CA TYR A 82 -11.20 5.84 8.31
C TYR A 82 -12.06 4.84 7.52
N SER A 83 -11.52 3.64 7.28
CA SER A 83 -12.16 2.56 6.52
C SER A 83 -13.27 1.84 7.32
N PRO A 84 -14.06 0.93 6.72
CA PRO A 84 -14.99 0.07 7.48
C PRO A 84 -14.31 -0.68 8.64
N VAL A 85 -13.04 -1.08 8.47
CA VAL A 85 -12.24 -1.75 9.51
C VAL A 85 -12.02 -0.80 10.69
N GLN A 86 -11.49 0.40 10.43
CA GLN A 86 -11.21 1.36 11.51
C GLN A 86 -12.49 1.78 12.24
N ARG A 87 -13.61 1.94 11.52
CA ARG A 87 -14.93 2.21 12.13
C ARG A 87 -15.40 1.10 13.05
N ALA A 88 -15.09 -0.16 12.74
CA ALA A 88 -15.43 -1.28 13.60
C ALA A 88 -14.56 -1.30 14.86
N THR A 89 -13.25 -1.06 14.72
CA THR A 89 -12.30 -1.00 15.84
C THR A 89 -12.60 0.15 16.80
N ASP A 90 -12.94 1.33 16.28
CA ASP A 90 -13.35 2.49 17.09
C ASP A 90 -14.59 2.21 17.95
N LYS A 91 -15.58 1.50 17.42
CA LYS A 91 -16.77 1.08 18.21
C LYS A 91 -16.43 0.20 19.41
N LEU A 92 -15.28 -0.48 19.39
CA LEU A 92 -14.78 -1.26 20.53
C LEU A 92 -13.97 -0.40 21.52
N GLY A 93 -13.64 0.84 21.15
CA GLY A 93 -13.05 1.86 22.02
C GLY A 93 -11.54 1.73 22.21
N PHE A 94 -10.82 1.23 21.22
CA PHE A 94 -9.34 1.20 21.13
C PHE A 94 -8.85 1.46 19.69
N GLY A 95 -9.70 2.12 18.89
CA GLY A 95 -9.35 2.70 17.60
C GLY A 95 -9.38 4.22 17.71
N SER A 96 -8.49 4.89 17.00
CA SER A 96 -8.36 6.34 16.97
C SER A 96 -8.14 6.82 15.54
N HIS A 97 -8.77 7.93 15.19
CA HIS A 97 -8.51 8.63 13.93
C HIS A 97 -7.44 9.70 14.14
N VAL A 98 -6.45 9.73 13.24
CA VAL A 98 -5.41 10.77 13.20
C VAL A 98 -5.65 11.65 11.98
N PRO A 99 -6.24 12.85 12.14
CA PRO A 99 -6.51 13.75 11.02
C PRO A 99 -5.19 14.22 10.38
N THR A 100 -4.97 13.88 9.12
CA THR A 100 -3.86 14.39 8.30
C THR A 100 -4.17 14.22 6.82
N HIS A 101 -3.54 15.04 5.99
CA HIS A 101 -3.55 14.82 4.54
C HIS A 101 -2.66 13.63 4.20
N LEU A 102 -3.09 12.76 3.27
CA LEU A 102 -2.34 11.56 2.91
C LEU A 102 -0.90 11.87 2.47
N ARG A 103 -0.71 12.95 1.70
CA ARG A 103 0.61 13.44 1.29
C ARG A 103 1.57 13.77 2.44
N ASN A 104 1.03 13.98 3.64
CA ASN A 104 1.78 14.31 4.85
C ASN A 104 1.84 13.14 5.84
N SER A 105 1.24 11.99 5.54
CA SER A 105 1.11 10.86 6.47
C SER A 105 2.47 10.40 7.02
N GLY A 106 3.44 10.09 6.15
CA GLY A 106 4.80 9.70 6.55
C GLY A 106 5.48 10.71 7.50
N PRO A 107 5.68 11.97 7.08
CA PRO A 107 6.25 13.00 7.95
C PRO A 107 5.45 13.25 9.24
N SER A 108 4.12 13.10 9.20
CA SER A 108 3.26 13.31 10.38
C SER A 108 3.42 12.20 11.41
N PHE A 109 3.48 10.94 10.97
CA PHE A 109 3.67 9.80 11.87
C PHE A 109 5.05 9.84 12.53
N ILE A 110 6.11 10.19 11.79
CA ILE A 110 7.45 10.37 12.36
C ILE A 110 7.44 11.44 13.46
N ARG A 111 6.88 12.62 13.18
CA ARG A 111 6.85 13.72 14.16
C ARG A 111 6.02 13.41 15.40
N ARG A 112 4.90 12.69 15.25
CA ARG A 112 3.99 12.37 16.34
C ARG A 112 4.61 11.38 17.33
N HIS A 113 5.35 10.40 16.83
CA HIS A 113 5.85 9.27 17.63
C HIS A 113 7.37 9.26 17.82
N ASN A 114 8.09 10.29 17.35
CA ASN A 114 9.55 10.37 17.37
C ASN A 114 10.23 9.14 16.73
N SER A 115 9.74 8.80 15.52
CA SER A 115 10.04 7.60 14.74
C SER A 115 9.47 6.28 15.30
N PRO A 116 9.01 5.37 14.41
CA PRO A 116 8.50 4.07 14.85
C PRO A 116 9.55 3.23 15.58
N ASP A 117 9.13 2.44 16.57
CA ASP A 117 9.99 1.41 17.13
C ASP A 117 10.17 0.26 16.13
N ILE A 118 9.08 -0.16 15.49
CA ILE A 118 9.08 -1.25 14.51
C ILE A 118 8.25 -0.82 13.30
N TYR A 119 8.79 -1.02 12.10
CA TYR A 119 8.03 -0.96 10.86
C TYR A 119 8.05 -2.32 10.15
N VAL A 120 6.89 -2.75 9.66
CA VAL A 120 6.74 -4.03 8.95
C VAL A 120 5.93 -3.85 7.68
N CYS A 121 6.38 -4.42 6.57
CA CYS A 121 5.61 -4.45 5.32
C CYS A 121 5.90 -5.70 4.47
N THR A 122 5.02 -5.96 3.51
CA THR A 122 5.20 -7.03 2.52
C THR A 122 6.03 -6.54 1.34
N VAL A 123 6.99 -7.36 0.90
CA VAL A 123 7.88 -7.06 -0.22
C VAL A 123 8.00 -8.25 -1.18
N SER A 124 8.41 -7.96 -2.41
CA SER A 124 8.83 -8.95 -3.42
C SER A 124 10.16 -9.60 -3.05
N PRO A 125 10.53 -10.76 -3.64
CA PRO A 125 11.81 -11.39 -3.39
C PRO A 125 13.00 -10.48 -3.72
N ILE A 126 14.11 -10.72 -3.03
CA ILE A 126 15.36 -10.00 -3.26
C ILE A 126 15.89 -10.31 -4.67
N ASP A 127 16.34 -9.28 -5.39
CA ASP A 127 16.99 -9.45 -6.68
C ASP A 127 18.47 -9.86 -6.54
N LYS A 128 19.12 -10.11 -7.69
CA LYS A 128 20.55 -10.46 -7.75
C LYS A 128 21.48 -9.38 -7.16
N ASN A 129 21.01 -8.14 -7.07
CA ASN A 129 21.76 -6.97 -6.62
C ASN A 129 21.43 -6.61 -5.15
N GLY A 130 20.64 -7.43 -4.45
CA GLY A 130 20.34 -7.23 -3.04
C GLY A 130 19.13 -6.34 -2.77
N PHE A 131 18.30 -6.05 -3.78
CA PHE A 131 17.16 -5.14 -3.65
C PHE A 131 15.81 -5.86 -3.61
N PHE A 132 15.02 -5.52 -2.61
CA PHE A 132 13.59 -5.79 -2.51
C PHE A 132 12.80 -4.69 -3.22
N SER A 133 11.53 -4.96 -3.50
CA SER A 133 10.55 -3.92 -3.82
C SER A 133 9.32 -4.07 -2.93
N THR A 134 8.81 -2.97 -2.34
CA THR A 134 7.50 -2.98 -1.64
C THR A 134 6.35 -3.27 -2.59
N GLY A 135 6.58 -3.27 -3.91
CA GLY A 135 5.66 -3.77 -4.90
C GLY A 135 4.51 -2.79 -5.16
N PRO A 136 3.26 -3.16 -4.91
CA PRO A 136 2.10 -2.38 -5.30
C PRO A 136 1.89 -1.10 -4.48
N GLY A 137 2.80 -0.65 -3.61
CA GLY A 137 2.59 0.60 -2.88
C GLY A 137 3.78 1.15 -2.12
N VAL A 138 3.77 2.46 -1.90
CA VAL A 138 4.74 3.20 -1.07
C VAL A 138 4.11 4.48 -0.51
N ILE A 139 2.95 4.40 0.13
CA ILE A 139 2.16 5.58 0.53
C ILE A 139 2.96 6.49 1.48
N TYR A 140 3.39 5.93 2.61
CA TYR A 140 4.23 6.56 3.64
C TYR A 140 5.44 5.69 4.01
N ASP A 141 5.56 4.56 3.33
CA ASP A 141 6.41 3.44 3.66
C ASP A 141 7.89 3.78 3.48
N TYR A 142 8.20 4.62 2.49
CA TYR A 142 9.55 5.15 2.27
C TYR A 142 10.07 5.86 3.52
N GLU A 143 9.27 6.78 4.09
CA GLU A 143 9.63 7.47 5.32
C GLU A 143 9.77 6.50 6.50
N MET A 144 8.91 5.48 6.62
CA MET A 144 9.00 4.53 7.74
C MET A 144 10.26 3.68 7.68
N ILE A 145 10.61 3.14 6.50
CA ILE A 145 11.81 2.30 6.32
C ILE A 145 13.09 3.07 6.68
N HIS A 146 13.15 4.37 6.38
CA HIS A 146 14.33 5.18 6.66
C HIS A 146 14.44 5.67 8.11
N ASN A 147 13.36 5.63 8.90
CA ASN A 147 13.33 6.24 10.24
C ASN A 147 13.02 5.24 11.35
N ALA A 148 12.41 4.08 11.06
CA ALA A 148 12.12 3.08 12.08
C ALA A 148 13.39 2.54 12.72
N LYS A 149 13.33 2.23 14.02
CA LYS A 149 14.47 1.62 14.74
C LYS A 149 14.70 0.16 14.33
N THR A 150 13.64 -0.51 13.88
CA THR A 150 13.69 -1.89 13.39
C THR A 150 12.76 -2.03 12.18
N VAL A 151 13.31 -2.48 11.06
CA VAL A 151 12.58 -2.74 9.82
C VAL A 151 12.51 -4.25 9.60
N ILE A 152 11.27 -4.75 9.43
CA ILE A 152 11.00 -6.17 9.19
C ILE A 152 10.29 -6.32 7.86
N PHE A 153 10.79 -7.20 6.99
CA PHE A 153 10.14 -7.52 5.72
C PHE A 153 9.44 -8.89 5.74
N GLU A 154 8.14 -8.89 5.40
CA GLU A 154 7.37 -10.08 5.01
C GLU A 154 7.62 -10.33 3.52
N VAL A 155 8.48 -11.28 3.17
CA VAL A 155 8.84 -11.54 1.77
C VAL A 155 7.87 -12.54 1.16
N SER A 156 7.15 -12.13 0.11
CA SER A 156 6.25 -13.02 -0.63
C SER A 156 6.66 -13.16 -2.10
N ALA A 157 6.75 -14.40 -2.59
CA ALA A 157 7.05 -14.70 -3.99
C ALA A 157 5.95 -14.26 -4.97
N GLN A 158 4.73 -13.99 -4.46
CA GLN A 158 3.60 -13.53 -5.26
C GLN A 158 3.44 -11.99 -5.23
N HIS A 159 4.35 -11.28 -4.56
CA HIS A 159 4.33 -9.81 -4.50
C HIS A 159 5.09 -9.24 -5.70
N PRO A 160 4.48 -8.35 -6.50
CA PRO A 160 5.12 -7.86 -7.73
C PRO A 160 6.32 -6.97 -7.41
N ARG A 161 7.29 -6.92 -8.31
CA ARG A 161 8.42 -6.01 -8.26
C ARG A 161 8.11 -4.75 -9.07
N THR A 162 8.05 -3.60 -8.40
CA THR A 162 7.81 -2.30 -9.06
C THR A 162 9.04 -1.40 -8.93
N PHE A 163 8.99 -0.26 -9.64
CA PHE A 163 10.06 0.74 -9.67
C PHE A 163 9.62 2.07 -9.05
N GLY A 164 10.60 2.95 -8.76
CA GLY A 164 10.38 4.23 -8.10
C GLY A 164 10.90 4.21 -6.67
N ASP A 165 10.15 4.78 -5.74
CA ASP A 165 10.46 4.81 -4.31
C ASP A 165 10.20 3.46 -3.61
N THR A 166 9.87 2.40 -4.35
CA THR A 166 9.57 1.08 -3.79
C THR A 166 10.79 0.21 -3.58
N VAL A 167 11.98 0.63 -4.02
CA VAL A 167 13.19 -0.22 -4.10
C VAL A 167 14.10 -0.03 -2.89
N PHE A 168 14.37 -1.09 -2.13
CA PHE A 168 15.15 -1.05 -0.88
C PHE A 168 16.22 -2.14 -0.84
N HIS A 169 17.44 -1.79 -0.44
CA HIS A 169 18.54 -2.75 -0.33
C HIS A 169 18.47 -3.53 0.99
N ILE A 170 18.94 -4.77 1.01
CA ILE A 170 18.97 -5.62 2.20
C ILE A 170 19.66 -4.98 3.41
N SER A 171 20.62 -4.10 3.19
CA SER A 171 21.29 -3.36 4.28
C SER A 171 20.37 -2.41 5.05
N GLN A 172 19.19 -2.10 4.52
CA GLN A 172 18.16 -1.24 5.16
C GLN A 172 17.13 -2.07 5.96
N VAL A 173 17.32 -3.39 6.05
CA VAL A 173 16.39 -4.33 6.68
C VAL A 173 17.09 -5.00 7.85
N ASP A 174 16.44 -5.09 9.00
CA ASP A 174 16.98 -5.75 10.18
C ASP A 174 16.64 -7.24 10.19
N TYR A 175 15.37 -7.55 9.91
CA TYR A 175 14.86 -8.92 9.89
C TYR A 175 13.95 -9.16 8.70
N LEU A 176 13.85 -10.42 8.29
CA LEU A 176 12.91 -10.83 7.27
C LEU A 176 12.39 -12.24 7.53
N TYR A 177 11.26 -12.56 6.95
CA TYR A 177 10.73 -13.93 6.91
C TYR A 177 9.97 -14.13 5.60
N GLU A 178 9.87 -15.37 5.16
CA GLU A 178 9.20 -15.72 3.91
C GLU A 178 7.78 -16.21 4.16
N VAL A 179 6.86 -15.81 3.29
CA VAL A 179 5.49 -16.30 3.22
C VAL A 179 5.12 -16.60 1.77
N ASP A 180 4.08 -17.40 1.57
CA ASP A 180 3.51 -17.64 0.25
C ASP A 180 2.07 -17.15 0.23
N ARG A 181 1.88 -15.85 -0.03
CA ARG A 181 0.56 -15.24 -0.08
C ARG A 181 0.41 -14.28 -1.26
N PRO A 182 -0.75 -14.27 -1.94
CA PRO A 182 -1.04 -13.28 -2.96
C PRO A 182 -1.28 -11.90 -2.35
N VAL A 183 -1.04 -10.86 -3.15
CA VAL A 183 -1.47 -9.50 -2.86
C VAL A 183 -3.01 -9.47 -2.71
N PRO A 184 -3.58 -8.80 -1.70
CA PRO A 184 -5.03 -8.70 -1.55
C PRO A 184 -5.67 -7.97 -2.75
N THR A 185 -6.70 -8.58 -3.34
CA THR A 185 -7.44 -7.99 -4.47
C THR A 185 -8.74 -7.30 -4.02
N ILE A 186 -9.21 -6.33 -4.80
CA ILE A 186 -10.57 -5.76 -4.66
C ILE A 186 -11.41 -6.08 -5.89
N ALA A 187 -12.71 -6.34 -5.68
CA ALA A 187 -13.65 -6.57 -6.77
C ALA A 187 -14.19 -5.25 -7.34
N ASP A 188 -14.51 -5.24 -8.62
CA ASP A 188 -15.16 -4.10 -9.25
C ASP A 188 -16.58 -3.87 -8.70
N ALA A 189 -16.93 -2.59 -8.56
CA ALA A 189 -18.30 -2.20 -8.26
C ALA A 189 -19.15 -2.26 -9.55
N PRO A 190 -20.37 -2.81 -9.50
CA PRO A 190 -21.26 -2.81 -10.65
C PRO A 190 -21.62 -1.37 -11.04
N ILE A 191 -21.57 -1.08 -12.34
CA ILE A 191 -21.91 0.23 -12.91
C ILE A 191 -23.42 0.30 -13.12
N THR A 192 -24.05 1.33 -12.58
CA THR A 192 -25.45 1.66 -12.82
C THR A 192 -25.61 2.63 -13.99
N GLU A 193 -26.84 2.87 -14.43
CA GLU A 193 -27.12 3.86 -15.47
C GLU A 193 -26.78 5.29 -15.02
N VAL A 194 -26.94 5.60 -13.73
CA VAL A 194 -26.53 6.89 -13.16
C VAL A 194 -25.03 7.08 -13.26
N ASP A 195 -24.25 6.06 -12.90
CA ASP A 195 -22.79 6.09 -13.02
C ASP A 195 -22.36 6.28 -14.49
N ARG A 196 -23.03 5.60 -15.43
CA ARG A 196 -22.79 5.74 -16.87
C ARG A 196 -23.01 7.17 -17.34
N MET A 197 -24.14 7.79 -16.98
CA MET A 197 -24.41 9.19 -17.32
C MET A 197 -23.36 10.14 -16.74
N ILE A 198 -22.94 9.94 -15.47
CA ILE A 198 -21.86 10.73 -14.87
C ILE A 198 -20.55 10.54 -15.67
N GLY A 199 -20.22 9.30 -16.03
CA GLY A 199 -19.04 9.00 -16.84
C GLY A 199 -19.04 9.73 -18.18
N GLN A 200 -20.19 9.82 -18.85
CA GLN A 200 -20.33 10.55 -20.11
C GLN A 200 -20.04 12.03 -19.94
N TYR A 201 -20.66 12.68 -18.95
CA TYR A 201 -20.39 14.09 -18.66
C TYR A 201 -18.93 14.34 -18.30
N VAL A 202 -18.31 13.45 -17.51
CA VAL A 202 -16.88 13.55 -17.18
C VAL A 202 -16.02 13.45 -18.44
N SER A 203 -16.34 12.54 -19.36
CA SER A 203 -15.56 12.35 -20.59
C SER A 203 -15.59 13.56 -21.53
N GLU A 204 -16.65 14.36 -21.51
CA GLU A 204 -16.77 15.60 -22.28
C GLU A 204 -15.82 16.69 -21.77
N LEU A 205 -15.46 16.65 -20.48
CA LEU A 205 -14.54 17.59 -19.84
C LEU A 205 -13.07 17.22 -20.00
N VAL A 206 -12.77 16.01 -20.51
CA VAL A 206 -11.40 15.52 -20.66
C VAL A 206 -10.94 15.66 -22.10
N ASP A 207 -9.93 16.49 -22.33
CA ASP A 207 -9.31 16.64 -23.66
C ASP A 207 -8.31 15.52 -23.96
N ASP A 208 -8.06 15.28 -25.25
CA ASP A 208 -6.93 14.46 -25.69
C ASP A 208 -5.61 15.03 -25.14
N GLY A 209 -4.71 14.15 -24.70
CA GLY A 209 -3.45 14.55 -24.07
C GLY A 209 -3.53 14.92 -22.58
N SER A 210 -4.73 14.88 -21.97
CA SER A 210 -4.90 15.15 -20.53
C SER A 210 -4.15 14.14 -19.65
N THR A 211 -3.73 14.57 -18.45
CA THR A 211 -3.19 13.67 -17.41
C THR A 211 -4.28 13.39 -16.38
N ILE A 212 -4.66 12.12 -16.23
CA ILE A 212 -5.81 11.71 -15.43
C ILE A 212 -5.41 11.11 -14.09
N GLN A 213 -6.29 11.31 -13.10
CA GLN A 213 -6.33 10.65 -11.81
C GLN A 213 -7.77 10.19 -11.60
N LEU A 214 -7.97 8.89 -11.32
CA LEU A 214 -9.29 8.34 -11.00
C LEU A 214 -9.21 7.55 -9.69
N GLY A 215 -10.28 7.60 -8.91
CA GLY A 215 -10.44 6.77 -7.72
C GLY A 215 -10.95 5.36 -8.06
N ILE A 216 -11.53 4.69 -7.06
CA ILE A 216 -12.21 3.40 -7.22
C ILE A 216 -13.73 3.52 -7.11
N GLY A 217 -14.42 2.53 -7.66
CA GLY A 217 -15.88 2.39 -7.56
C GLY A 217 -16.59 2.63 -8.89
N ALA A 218 -17.91 2.56 -8.84
CA ALA A 218 -18.75 2.54 -10.04
C ALA A 218 -18.59 3.81 -10.89
N ILE A 219 -18.60 5.00 -10.27
CA ILE A 219 -18.43 6.29 -10.96
C ILE A 219 -17.08 6.41 -11.70
N PRO A 220 -15.91 6.26 -11.07
CA PRO A 220 -14.64 6.36 -11.79
C PRO A 220 -14.46 5.24 -12.81
N ASN A 221 -14.97 4.03 -12.56
CA ASN A 221 -14.96 2.96 -13.56
C ASN A 221 -15.84 3.29 -14.78
N ALA A 222 -16.99 3.95 -14.58
CA ALA A 222 -17.83 4.42 -15.66
C ALA A 222 -17.16 5.55 -16.45
N ALA A 223 -16.55 6.53 -15.77
CA ALA A 223 -15.76 7.57 -16.42
C ALA A 223 -14.63 6.97 -17.27
N ALA A 224 -13.87 6.02 -16.72
CA ALA A 224 -12.80 5.34 -17.45
C ALA A 224 -13.31 4.64 -18.73
N LYS A 225 -14.49 4.00 -18.70
CA LYS A 225 -15.08 3.36 -19.89
C LYS A 225 -15.39 4.38 -21.00
N GLU A 226 -15.87 5.57 -20.66
CA GLU A 226 -16.20 6.60 -21.64
C GLU A 226 -14.94 7.28 -22.20
N LEU A 227 -13.82 7.27 -21.45
CA LEU A 227 -12.52 7.76 -21.90
C LEU A 227 -11.85 6.88 -22.96
N ILE A 228 -12.42 5.72 -23.31
CA ILE A 228 -11.87 4.80 -24.32
C ILE A 228 -11.69 5.45 -25.71
N THR A 229 -12.44 6.53 -25.98
CA THR A 229 -12.41 7.26 -27.24
C THR A 229 -11.34 8.36 -27.30
N LYS A 230 -10.73 8.70 -26.15
CA LYS A 230 -9.69 9.73 -26.05
C LYS A 230 -8.35 9.22 -26.55
N LYS A 231 -7.43 10.14 -26.78
CA LYS A 231 -6.08 9.84 -27.27
C LYS A 231 -5.01 10.49 -26.42
N ASP A 232 -3.88 9.80 -26.35
CA ASP A 232 -2.64 10.30 -25.75
C ASP A 232 -2.73 10.72 -24.28
N LEU A 233 -3.65 10.12 -23.53
CA LEU A 233 -3.80 10.41 -22.12
C LEU A 233 -2.54 9.99 -21.34
N GLY A 234 -2.27 10.69 -20.24
CA GLY A 234 -1.26 10.32 -19.26
C GLY A 234 -1.87 9.91 -17.93
N ILE A 235 -1.13 9.15 -17.11
CA ILE A 235 -1.55 8.79 -15.75
C ILE A 235 -0.57 9.37 -14.73
N HIS A 236 -1.10 10.15 -13.80
CA HIS A 236 -0.47 10.53 -12.54
C HIS A 236 -1.57 10.48 -11.48
N THR A 237 -1.60 9.41 -10.69
CA THR A 237 -2.75 9.08 -9.85
C THR A 237 -2.32 8.64 -8.45
N GLU A 238 -3.14 8.87 -7.43
CA GLU A 238 -2.88 8.27 -6.11
C GLU A 238 -2.87 6.73 -6.22
N MET A 239 -3.88 6.17 -6.89
CA MET A 239 -4.10 4.74 -7.02
C MET A 239 -4.24 4.31 -8.49
N LEU A 240 -3.45 3.34 -8.92
CA LEU A 240 -3.60 2.64 -10.20
C LEU A 240 -4.53 1.43 -10.04
N ASN A 241 -5.48 1.26 -10.97
CA ASN A 241 -6.53 0.25 -10.90
C ASN A 241 -6.81 -0.43 -12.25
N ASP A 242 -7.69 -1.43 -12.26
CA ASP A 242 -8.06 -2.22 -13.44
C ASP A 242 -8.51 -1.38 -14.63
N ALA A 243 -9.32 -0.34 -14.39
CA ALA A 243 -9.88 0.48 -15.45
C ALA A 243 -8.81 1.30 -16.19
N MET A 244 -7.80 1.81 -15.46
CA MET A 244 -6.65 2.49 -16.08
C MET A 244 -5.76 1.53 -16.86
N VAL A 245 -5.60 0.29 -16.36
CA VAL A 245 -4.87 -0.76 -17.08
C VAL A 245 -5.59 -1.14 -18.37
N ASP A 246 -6.92 -1.20 -18.36
CA ASP A 246 -7.72 -1.44 -19.57
C ASP A 246 -7.57 -0.31 -20.60
N LEU A 247 -7.56 0.95 -20.15
CA LEU A 247 -7.29 2.10 -21.04
C LEU A 247 -5.89 2.05 -21.65
N TYR A 248 -4.90 1.57 -20.89
CA TYR A 248 -3.55 1.36 -21.43
C TYR A 248 -3.54 0.29 -22.53
N TYR A 249 -4.15 -0.87 -22.28
CA TYR A 249 -4.22 -1.93 -23.30
C TYR A 249 -5.03 -1.55 -24.53
N ALA A 250 -5.98 -0.63 -24.40
CA ALA A 250 -6.72 -0.04 -25.51
C ALA A 250 -5.92 0.99 -26.33
N GLY A 251 -4.69 1.35 -25.91
CA GLY A 251 -3.84 2.33 -26.58
C GLY A 251 -4.21 3.79 -26.31
N VAL A 252 -5.11 4.05 -25.36
CA VAL A 252 -5.53 5.41 -24.97
C VAL A 252 -4.46 6.10 -24.15
N ILE A 253 -3.83 5.35 -23.24
CA ILE A 253 -2.76 5.86 -22.36
C ILE A 253 -1.42 5.77 -23.09
N THR A 254 -0.82 6.90 -23.43
CA THR A 254 0.55 6.96 -23.96
C THR A 254 1.50 7.73 -23.06
N GLY A 255 0.98 8.67 -22.26
CA GLY A 255 1.76 9.54 -21.37
C GLY A 255 2.71 10.50 -22.09
N LYS A 256 2.70 10.57 -23.42
CA LYS A 256 3.66 11.37 -24.21
C LYS A 256 3.48 12.88 -24.08
N LYS A 257 2.31 13.31 -23.60
CA LYS A 257 1.96 14.72 -23.36
C LYS A 257 2.19 15.18 -21.92
N LYS A 258 2.58 14.27 -21.01
CA LYS A 258 2.90 14.63 -19.62
C LYS A 258 4.16 15.49 -19.57
N THR A 259 4.14 16.54 -18.76
CA THR A 259 5.32 17.38 -18.49
C THR A 259 6.33 16.67 -17.59
N LEU A 260 5.83 16.02 -16.53
CA LEU A 260 6.65 15.23 -15.60
C LEU A 260 6.53 13.75 -15.96
N PHE A 261 7.65 13.04 -15.96
CA PHE A 261 7.70 11.61 -16.29
C PHE A 261 6.97 11.28 -17.61
N PRO A 262 7.36 11.89 -18.75
CA PRO A 262 6.75 11.60 -20.04
C PRO A 262 6.88 10.11 -20.36
N ASN A 263 5.83 9.55 -20.96
CA ASN A 263 5.72 8.13 -21.31
C ASN A 263 5.76 7.16 -20.12
N LYS A 264 5.52 7.64 -18.89
CA LYS A 264 5.43 6.78 -17.68
C LYS A 264 4.07 6.92 -17.01
N ILE A 265 3.63 5.84 -16.39
CA ILE A 265 2.52 5.83 -15.43
C ILE A 265 3.11 6.12 -14.06
N VAL A 266 2.58 7.13 -13.37
CA VAL A 266 3.01 7.51 -12.02
C VAL A 266 1.87 7.22 -11.04
N THR A 267 2.18 6.51 -9.96
CA THR A 267 1.21 6.22 -8.91
C THR A 267 1.82 6.16 -7.51
N SER A 268 1.01 6.20 -6.44
CA SER A 268 1.50 5.94 -5.07
C SER A 268 1.27 4.49 -4.66
N PHE A 269 0.13 3.93 -5.04
CA PHE A 269 -0.15 2.51 -4.86
C PHE A 269 -1.04 1.94 -5.98
N SER A 270 -1.14 0.62 -6.06
CA SER A 270 -1.91 -0.12 -7.05
C SER A 270 -2.77 -1.14 -6.33
N LEU A 271 -4.07 -1.14 -6.63
CA LEU A 271 -5.03 -2.03 -6.00
C LEU A 271 -6.11 -2.38 -7.01
N GLY A 272 -6.46 -3.65 -7.09
CA GLY A 272 -7.31 -4.13 -8.16
C GLY A 272 -7.42 -5.64 -8.16
N SER A 273 -7.69 -6.19 -9.33
CA SER A 273 -7.56 -7.62 -9.57
C SER A 273 -6.10 -8.02 -9.81
N LYS A 274 -5.86 -9.33 -9.95
CA LYS A 274 -4.56 -9.87 -10.36
C LYS A 274 -4.00 -9.22 -11.64
N LYS A 275 -4.88 -8.76 -12.54
CA LYS A 275 -4.50 -8.05 -13.77
C LYS A 275 -3.61 -6.84 -13.48
N VAL A 276 -3.91 -6.07 -12.43
CA VAL A 276 -3.12 -4.91 -12.05
C VAL A 276 -1.74 -5.33 -11.56
N TYR A 277 -1.66 -6.38 -10.75
CA TYR A 277 -0.39 -6.88 -10.22
C TYR A 277 0.49 -7.47 -11.32
N ASP A 278 -0.08 -8.23 -12.25
CA ASP A 278 0.63 -8.75 -13.42
C ASP A 278 1.10 -7.63 -14.35
N PHE A 279 0.35 -6.53 -14.44
CA PHE A 279 0.70 -5.38 -15.27
C PHE A 279 1.88 -4.57 -14.71
N ILE A 280 1.97 -4.42 -13.38
CA ILE A 280 3.02 -3.61 -12.74
C ILE A 280 4.31 -4.40 -12.46
N ASP A 281 4.24 -5.74 -12.43
CA ASP A 281 5.39 -6.59 -12.14
C ASP A 281 6.50 -6.47 -13.19
N ASP A 282 7.68 -6.07 -12.73
CA ASP A 282 8.89 -5.80 -13.51
C ASP A 282 8.66 -4.91 -14.75
N ASN A 283 7.63 -4.04 -14.70
CA ASN A 283 7.25 -3.19 -15.81
C ASN A 283 7.86 -1.78 -15.69
N PRO A 284 8.89 -1.43 -16.48
CA PRO A 284 9.59 -0.14 -16.38
C PRO A 284 8.71 1.05 -16.81
N LEU A 285 7.49 0.82 -17.28
CA LEU A 285 6.50 1.86 -17.56
C LEU A 285 5.94 2.50 -16.28
N VAL A 286 5.85 1.74 -15.19
CA VAL A 286 5.08 2.11 -13.99
C VAL A 286 6.02 2.45 -12.84
N TYR A 287 5.88 3.68 -12.34
CA TYR A 287 6.69 4.19 -11.24
C TYR A 287 5.79 4.51 -10.05
N HIS A 288 6.13 3.90 -8.91
CA HIS A 288 5.48 4.11 -7.63
C HIS A 288 6.30 5.12 -6.82
N PHE A 289 5.69 6.24 -6.46
CA PHE A 289 6.31 7.29 -5.65
C PHE A 289 5.51 7.53 -4.39
N ARG A 290 6.20 7.96 -3.33
CA ARG A 290 5.54 8.28 -2.07
C ARG A 290 4.46 9.33 -2.21
N SER A 291 3.44 9.28 -1.35
CA SER A 291 2.31 10.21 -1.40
C SER A 291 2.71 11.67 -1.19
N SER A 292 3.90 11.95 -0.65
CA SER A 292 4.40 13.32 -0.56
C SER A 292 4.81 13.92 -1.91
N TYR A 293 5.03 13.07 -2.93
CA TYR A 293 5.30 13.43 -4.32
C TYR A 293 4.06 13.36 -5.23
N THR A 294 3.34 12.24 -5.21
CA THR A 294 2.22 11.99 -6.13
C THR A 294 1.03 12.88 -5.83
#